data_AF-A0A1T5CSG1-F1
#
_entry.id   AF-A0A1T5CSG1-F1
#
_cell.length_a   1.000
_cell.length_b   1.000
_cell.length_c   1.000
_cell.angle_alpha   90.00
_cell.angle_beta   90.00
_cell.angle_gamma   90.00
#
_symmetry.space_group_name_H-M   'P 1'
#
loop_
_entity.id
_entity.type
_entity.pdbx_description
1 polymer ?
#
loop_
_entity_poly.entity_id
_entity_poly.type
_entity_poly.pdbx_seq_one_letter_code
_entity_poly.pdbx_strand_id
1 'polypeptide(L)' 'MQPFCRLQYEALQFHFAKGSDSLEDYWRLLGIDPKNMRSLAYEGFANKLEAEIRTHLRTAQNLGFVSGFVYRGG' A
#
# COMPACT_ATOMS: atom_id res chain seq x y z
N MET A 1 -2.33 -6.46 -10.37
CA MET A 1 -2.52 -5.24 -9.54
C MET A 1 -3.87 -5.21 -8.86
N GLN A 2 -4.99 -5.25 -9.60
CA GLN A 2 -6.34 -5.10 -9.02
C GLN A 2 -6.69 -6.09 -7.88
N PRO A 3 -6.35 -7.40 -7.94
CA PRO A 3 -6.63 -8.32 -6.83
C PRO A 3 -5.82 -7.97 -5.57
N PHE A 4 -4.59 -7.50 -5.75
CA PHE A 4 -3.72 -7.08 -4.64
C PHE A 4 -4.25 -5.82 -3.96
N CYS A 5 -4.60 -4.78 -4.72
CA CYS A 5 -5.14 -3.54 -4.15
C CYS A 5 -6.43 -3.79 -3.37
N ARG A 6 -7.29 -4.71 -3.84
CA ARG A 6 -8.51 -5.09 -3.12
C ARG A 6 -8.22 -5.80 -1.80
N LEU A 7 -7.29 -6.76 -1.77
CA LEU A 7 -6.88 -7.43 -0.54
C LEU A 7 -6.29 -6.46 0.48
N GLN A 8 -5.44 -5.52 0.04
CA GLN A 8 -4.86 -4.50 0.92
C GLN A 8 -5.94 -3.56 1.48
N TYR A 9 -6.93 -3.19 0.66
CA TYR A 9 -8.05 -2.36 1.10
C TYR A 9 -8.93 -3.08 2.14
N GLU A 10 -9.25 -4.35 1.91
CA GLU A 10 -10.03 -5.16 2.86
C GLU A 10 -9.29 -5.34 4.20
N ALA A 11 -7.97 -5.58 4.15
CA ALA A 11 -7.14 -5.62 5.35
C ALA A 11 -7.15 -4.28 6.11
N LEU A 12 -6.99 -3.16 5.40
CA LEU A 12 -7.06 -1.82 5.99
C LEU A 12 -8.39 -1.60 6.72
N GLN A 13 -9.51 -1.94 6.10
CA GLN A 13 -10.84 -1.81 6.72
C GLN A 13 -11.00 -2.72 7.94
N PHE A 14 -10.49 -3.94 7.88
CA PHE A 14 -10.46 -4.86 9.02
C PHE A 14 -9.68 -4.27 10.20
N HIS A 15 -8.49 -3.70 9.95
CA HIS A 15 -7.68 -3.07 11.00
C HIS A 15 -8.32 -1.80 11.57
N PHE A 16 -9.01 -1.01 10.74
CA PHE A 16 -9.82 0.12 11.23
C PHE A 16 -10.96 -0.30 12.15
N ALA A 17 -11.60 -1.43 11.87
CA ALA A 17 -12.65 -1.99 12.72
C ALA A 17 -12.10 -2.55 14.04
N LYS A 18 -10.86 -3.02 14.05
CA LYS A 18 -10.17 -3.57 15.23
C LYS A 18 -9.41 -2.55 16.06
N GLY A 19 -9.23 -1.32 15.56
CA GLY A 19 -8.43 -0.29 16.23
C GLY A 19 -6.94 -0.65 16.32
N SER A 20 -6.40 -1.32 15.30
CA SER A 20 -5.04 -1.84 15.31
C SER A 20 -4.00 -0.83 14.80
N ASP A 21 -2.81 -0.84 15.39
CA ASP A 21 -1.66 0.01 15.00
C ASP A 21 -1.05 -0.35 13.64
N SER A 22 -1.44 -1.46 13.01
CA SER A 22 -0.97 -1.85 11.66
C SER A 22 -1.45 -0.89 10.56
N LEU A 23 -2.31 0.06 10.91
CA LEU A 23 -2.60 1.24 10.09
C LEU A 23 -1.37 2.14 9.91
N GLU A 24 -0.35 2.03 10.78
CA GLU A 24 0.76 2.96 10.82
C GLU A 24 1.59 2.99 9.54
N ASP A 25 1.85 1.80 9.00
CA ASP A 25 2.61 1.64 7.78
C ASP A 25 1.86 2.16 6.56
N TYR A 26 0.53 2.04 6.55
CA TYR A 26 -0.29 2.49 5.43
C TYR A 26 -0.34 4.01 5.33
N TRP A 27 -0.53 4.73 6.44
CA TRP A 27 -0.60 6.19 6.36
C TRP A 27 0.74 6.82 6.02
N ARG A 28 1.85 6.23 6.48
CA ARG A 28 3.21 6.61 6.08
C ARG A 28 3.45 6.33 4.60
N LEU A 29 3.09 5.13 4.13
CA LEU A 29 3.26 4.73 2.73
C LEU A 29 2.46 5.64 1.79
N LEU A 30 1.20 5.92 2.11
CA LEU A 30 0.31 6.69 1.22
C LEU A 30 0.37 8.21 1.46
N GLY A 31 1.07 8.66 2.50
CA GLY A 31 1.15 10.07 2.91
C GLY A 31 -0.22 10.67 3.25
N ILE A 32 -1.11 9.89 3.87
CA ILE A 32 -2.48 10.31 4.20
C ILE A 32 -2.64 10.34 5.71
N ASP A 33 -3.15 11.42 6.30
CA ASP A 33 -3.47 11.42 7.73
C ASP A 33 -4.41 10.25 8.12
N PRO A 34 -4.13 9.52 9.22
CA PRO A 34 -4.95 8.38 9.65
C PRO A 34 -6.45 8.69 9.75
N LYS A 35 -6.83 9.91 10.11
CA LYS A 35 -8.23 10.34 10.22
C LYS A 35 -8.91 10.40 8.85
N ASN A 36 -8.17 10.84 7.83
CA ASN A 36 -8.66 10.93 6.46
C ASN A 36 -8.63 9.59 5.74
N MET A 37 -7.80 8.67 6.22
CA MET A 37 -7.65 7.33 5.64
C MET A 37 -8.89 6.46 5.87
N ARG A 38 -9.61 6.63 6.99
CA ARG A 38 -10.89 5.95 7.25
C ARG A 38 -11.98 6.34 6.25
N SER A 39 -11.97 7.58 5.75
CA SER A 39 -12.92 8.08 4.76
C SER A 39 -12.51 7.83 3.31
N LEU A 40 -11.35 7.22 3.07
CA LEU A 40 -10.81 7.05 1.74
C LEU A 40 -11.59 5.98 0.97
N ALA A 41 -12.19 6.37 -0.15
CA ALA A 41 -12.84 5.43 -1.06
C ALA A 41 -11.82 4.46 -1.67
N TYR A 42 -12.29 3.25 -2.01
CA TYR A 42 -11.46 2.21 -2.63
C TYR A 42 -10.67 2.71 -3.85
N GLU A 43 -11.29 3.49 -4.74
CA GLU A 43 -10.61 4.02 -5.92
C GLU A 43 -9.45 4.95 -5.56
N GLY A 44 -9.67 5.84 -4.59
CA GLY A 44 -8.63 6.74 -4.08
C GLY A 44 -7.47 5.99 -3.43
N PHE A 45 -7.79 4.93 -2.67
CA PHE A 45 -6.80 4.04 -2.09
C PHE A 45 -6.00 3.29 -3.17
N ALA A 46 -6.69 2.66 -4.11
CA ALA A 46 -6.06 1.86 -5.17
C ALA A 46 -5.14 2.72 -6.05
N ASN A 47 -5.57 3.93 -6.43
CA ASN A 47 -4.77 4.85 -7.23
C ASN A 47 -3.49 5.27 -6.50
N LYS A 48 -3.57 5.60 -5.21
CA LYS A 48 -2.40 5.98 -4.40
C LYS A 48 -1.45 4.80 -4.18
N LEU A 49 -2.00 3.64 -3.83
CA LEU A 49 -1.21 2.42 -3.63
C LEU A 49 -0.49 2.02 -4.91
N GLU A 50 -1.17 2.10 -6.06
CA GLU A 50 -0.55 1.80 -7.35
C GLU A 50 0.56 2.80 -7.70
N ALA A 51 0.34 4.10 -7.45
CA ALA A 51 1.35 5.13 -7.67
C ALA A 51 2.60 4.91 -6.82
N GLU A 52 2.45 4.56 -5.55
CA GLU A 52 3.56 4.22 -4.66
C GLU A 52 4.31 2.99 -5.15
N ILE A 53 3.61 1.88 -5.39
CA ILE A 53 4.24 0.63 -5.86
C ILE A 53 5.00 0.85 -7.16
N ARG A 54 4.42 1.59 -8.11
CA ARG A 54 5.08 1.91 -9.38
C ARG A 54 6.33 2.77 -9.18
N THR A 55 6.28 3.72 -8.25
CA THR A 55 7.44 4.59 -7.92
C THR A 55 8.58 3.77 -7.32
N HIS A 56 8.27 2.91 -6.35
CA HIS A 56 9.26 2.02 -5.73
C HIS A 56 9.80 0.99 -6.74
N LEU A 57 8.95 0.46 -7.62
CA LEU A 57 9.36 -0.44 -8.69
C LEU A 57 10.30 0.24 -9.69
N ARG A 58 9.98 1.47 -10.13
CA ARG A 58 10.84 2.24 -11.04
C ARG A 58 12.17 2.57 -10.37
N THR A 59 12.16 2.92 -9.09
CA THR A 59 13.38 3.17 -8.32
C THR A 59 14.25 1.92 -8.24
N ALA A 60 13.66 0.77 -7.94
CA ALA A 60 14.36 -0.51 -7.94
C ALA A 60 14.96 -0.85 -9.32
N GLN A 61 14.20 -0.65 -10.39
CA GLN A 61 14.70 -0.84 -11.76
C GLN A 61 15.87 0.08 -12.09
N ASN A 62 15.80 1.37 -11.71
CA ASN A 62 16.89 2.32 -11.89
C ASN A 62 18.16 1.94 -11.11
N LEU A 63 18.02 1.22 -10.00
CA LEU A 63 19.13 0.69 -9.20
C LEU A 63 19.67 -0.66 -9.73
N GLY A 64 19.16 -1.15 -10.87
CA GLY A 64 19.62 -2.39 -11.51
C GLY A 64 18.91 -3.66 -11.04
N PHE A 65 17.82 -3.57 -10.27
CA PHE A 65 17.01 -4.74 -9.91
C PHE A 65 16.13 -5.17 -11.09
N VAL A 66 16.26 -6.44 -11.50
CA VAL A 66 15.57 -7.01 -12.68
C VAL A 66 14.05 -7.11 -12.50
N SER A 67 13.59 -7.25 -11.25
CA SER A 67 12.17 -7.13 -10.88
C SER A 67 12.07 -6.57 -9.46
N GLY A 68 10.98 -5.86 -9.17
CA GLY A 68 10.71 -5.34 -7.82
C GLY A 68 10.72 -6.48 -6.81
N PHE A 69 11.53 -6.32 -5.76
CA PHE A 69 11.69 -7.17 -4.58
C PHE A 69 11.06 -8.56 -4.67
N VAL A 70 11.79 -9.53 -5.21
CA VAL A 70 11.50 -10.95 -4.95
C VAL A 70 12.07 -11.28 -3.57
N TYR A 71 11.20 -11.36 -2.56
CA TYR A 71 11.59 -11.91 -1.26
C TYR A 71 11.85 -13.41 -1.43
N ARG A 72 13.11 -13.79 -1.67
CA ARG A 72 13.56 -15.17 -1.51
C ARG A 72 13.81 -15.36 -0.02
N GLY A 73 12.81 -15.88 0.69
CA GLY A 73 13.00 -16.40 2.05
C GLY A 73 14.08 -17.48 2.01
N GLY A 74 15.15 -17.26 2.77
CA GLY A 74 16.15 -18.27 3.09
C GLY A 74 15.76 -19.04 4.34
#